data_AF-A0A1I7T090-F1
#
_entry.id   AF-A0A1I7T090-F1
#
_cell.length_a   1.000
_cell.length_b   1.000
_cell.length_c   1.000
_cell.angle_alpha   90.00
_cell.angle_beta   90.00
_cell.angle_gamma   90.00
#
_symmetry.space_group_name_H-M   'P 1'
#
loop_
_entity.id
_entity.type
_entity.pdbx_description
1 polymer ?
#
loop_
_entity_poly.entity_id
_entity_poly.type
_entity_poly.pdbx_seq_one_letter_code
_entity_poly.pdbx_strand_id
1 'polypeptide(L)'
;MTRQLLILAVFFVAVQSMGVPTGDCNEVPQCPHGFDKFSTRSNGPWCMKVIPGNMTWWEAERECRCTTRGGHLSGIETSTEKRWVEQRGQELLDAKKILNGAIWIGAYRRKECPSGSQSSNSVCHDESLFQFTDQHTCKTFIFQNWASSQPTNNAGDDCAAILVSTESSGANMEASGKTTAKNCLQTTGSTPMLPVGYVCGVKPTQPDHSYGNGNSGYGSGYGGGNGGQVFIIGAGKPGGK
;
A
#
# COMPACT_ATOMS: atom_id res chain seq x y z
N MET A 1 -34.04 -67.14 31.58
CA MET A 1 -35.02 -66.54 30.64
C MET A 1 -34.36 -65.34 29.98
N THR A 2 -34.50 -65.24 28.65
CA THR A 2 -34.24 -64.06 27.75
C THR A 2 -32.87 -63.38 27.84
N ARG A 3 -31.88 -63.55 26.95
CA ARG A 3 -31.81 -63.67 25.47
C ARG A 3 -32.13 -62.36 24.71
N GLN A 4 -31.10 -61.60 24.32
CA GLN A 4 -31.01 -60.75 23.10
C GLN A 4 -29.55 -60.21 22.97
N LEU A 5 -28.74 -60.68 22.01
CA LEU A 5 -28.53 -60.15 20.63
C LEU A 5 -27.89 -58.74 20.64
N LEU A 6 -26.86 -58.33 19.87
CA LEU A 6 -26.10 -58.80 18.71
C LEU A 6 -24.89 -57.82 18.51
N ILE A 7 -23.72 -58.36 18.13
CA ILE A 7 -22.72 -57.93 17.10
C ILE A 7 -22.24 -56.46 17.00
N LEU A 8 -20.96 -56.37 16.59
CA LEU A 8 -20.27 -55.29 15.82
C LEU A 8 -19.51 -54.31 16.73
N ALA A 9 -18.27 -53.91 16.48
CA ALA A 9 -17.32 -54.17 15.41
C ALA A 9 -15.93 -53.72 15.90
N VAL A 10 -14.91 -54.32 15.28
CA VAL A 10 -13.53 -53.87 15.12
C VAL A 10 -13.29 -52.39 15.48
N PHE A 11 -12.66 -52.13 16.64
CA PHE A 11 -11.99 -50.85 16.91
C PHE A 11 -10.48 -51.03 16.70
N PHE A 12 -10.08 -51.13 15.43
CA PHE A 12 -8.76 -50.65 14.99
C PHE A 12 -8.90 -49.14 14.84
N VAL A 13 -8.68 -48.38 15.91
CA VAL A 13 -8.46 -46.93 15.76
C VAL A 13 -7.00 -46.78 15.38
N ALA A 14 -6.79 -46.62 14.08
CA ALA A 14 -5.52 -46.21 13.51
C ALA A 14 -5.05 -44.93 14.21
N VAL A 15 -3.86 -45.01 14.80
CA VAL A 15 -3.04 -43.85 15.13
C VAL A 15 -2.75 -43.13 13.82
N GLN A 16 -3.49 -42.08 13.52
CA GLN A 16 -3.06 -41.10 12.53
C GLN A 16 -2.49 -39.92 13.29
N SER A 17 -1.16 -39.86 13.22
CA SER A 17 -0.30 -38.79 13.67
C SER A 17 -0.93 -37.42 13.39
N MET A 18 -1.35 -36.74 14.45
CA MET A 18 -1.45 -35.29 14.43
C MET A 18 -0.02 -34.76 14.32
N GLY A 19 0.48 -34.67 13.09
CA GLY A 19 1.69 -33.92 12.80
C GLY A 19 1.42 -32.47 13.16
N VAL A 20 1.99 -32.01 14.27
CA VAL A 20 2.12 -30.59 14.55
C VAL A 20 2.88 -30.02 13.36
N PRO A 21 2.33 -29.07 12.59
CA PRO A 21 3.09 -28.45 11.52
C PRO A 21 4.29 -27.75 12.18
N THR A 22 5.47 -28.37 12.06
CA THR A 22 6.76 -27.74 12.34
C THR A 22 7.05 -26.78 11.19
N GLY A 23 6.21 -25.77 11.02
CA GLY A 23 6.60 -24.59 10.27
C GLY A 23 7.66 -23.89 11.11
N ASP A 24 8.84 -23.70 10.52
CA ASP A 24 9.91 -22.95 11.17
C ASP A 24 9.41 -21.51 11.38
N CYS A 25 9.11 -21.13 12.63
CA CYS A 25 8.65 -19.77 12.97
C CYS A 25 9.70 -18.68 12.65
N ASN A 26 10.86 -19.07 12.12
CA ASN A 26 11.95 -18.20 11.72
C ASN A 26 11.94 -17.83 10.24
N GLU A 27 10.87 -18.14 9.49
CA GLU A 27 10.75 -17.62 8.12
C GLU A 27 10.74 -16.10 8.14
N VAL A 28 11.78 -15.52 7.53
CA VAL A 28 11.95 -14.06 7.46
C VAL A 28 10.92 -13.53 6.47
N PRO A 29 9.98 -12.65 6.88
CA PRO A 29 9.00 -12.07 5.97
C PRO A 29 9.70 -11.38 4.80
N GLN A 30 9.34 -11.77 3.58
CA GLN A 30 9.94 -11.30 2.34
C GLN A 30 9.06 -10.25 1.66
N CYS A 31 9.72 -9.33 0.96
CA CYS A 31 9.04 -8.36 0.11
C CYS A 31 8.77 -8.95 -1.27
N PRO A 32 7.68 -8.54 -1.95
CA PRO A 32 7.47 -8.89 -3.34
C PRO A 32 8.64 -8.46 -4.23
N HIS A 33 8.79 -9.11 -5.38
CA HIS A 33 9.91 -8.85 -6.28
C HIS A 33 10.03 -7.36 -6.65
N GLY A 34 11.21 -6.79 -6.41
CA GLY A 34 11.53 -5.39 -6.70
C GLY A 34 10.98 -4.37 -5.69
N PHE A 35 10.50 -4.82 -4.52
CA PHE A 35 10.18 -3.96 -3.39
C PHE A 35 11.34 -3.99 -2.37
N ASP A 36 11.69 -2.81 -1.85
CA ASP A 36 12.70 -2.64 -0.81
C ASP A 36 12.06 -2.71 0.58
N LYS A 37 12.71 -3.40 1.53
CA LYS A 37 12.20 -3.62 2.89
C LYS A 37 12.65 -2.52 3.85
N PHE A 38 11.68 -1.89 4.51
CA PHE A 38 11.88 -0.93 5.59
C PHE A 38 11.42 -1.53 6.90
N SER A 39 12.36 -1.88 7.77
CA SER A 39 12.06 -2.62 9.02
C SER A 39 11.89 -1.73 10.24
N THR A 40 12.21 -0.43 10.14
CA THR A 40 12.27 0.52 11.27
C THR A 40 11.04 1.39 11.42
N ARG A 41 9.94 1.07 10.73
CA ARG A 41 8.65 1.75 10.87
C ARG A 41 7.99 1.46 12.21
N SER A 42 7.19 2.41 12.66
CA SER A 42 6.48 2.32 13.93
C SER A 42 5.50 1.14 13.99
N ASN A 43 4.85 0.83 12.88
CA ASN A 43 3.83 -0.22 12.77
C ASN A 43 4.39 -1.55 12.23
N GLY A 44 5.71 -1.74 12.26
CA GLY A 44 6.40 -2.93 11.77
C GLY A 44 6.86 -2.84 10.31
N PRO A 45 7.51 -3.89 9.78
CA PRO A 45 8.17 -3.84 8.49
C PRO A 45 7.22 -3.57 7.34
N TRP A 46 7.70 -2.83 6.34
CA TRP A 46 6.94 -2.39 5.18
C TRP A 46 7.79 -2.46 3.92
N CYS A 47 7.22 -2.94 2.83
CA CYS A 47 7.88 -3.08 1.55
C CYS A 47 7.44 -1.94 0.64
N MET A 48 8.37 -1.20 0.03
CA MET A 48 8.03 -0.10 -0.88
C MET A 48 8.69 -0.24 -2.25
N LYS A 49 8.02 0.32 -3.26
CA LYS A 49 8.55 0.44 -4.62
C LYS A 49 8.09 1.76 -5.24
N VAL A 50 9.03 2.49 -5.84
CA VAL A 50 8.71 3.65 -6.71
C VAL A 50 8.44 3.13 -8.11
N ILE A 51 7.27 3.45 -8.66
CA ILE A 51 6.83 2.98 -9.98
C ILE A 51 6.67 4.20 -10.90
N PRO A 52 7.22 4.17 -12.13
CA PRO A 52 7.03 5.25 -13.09
C PRO A 52 5.58 5.31 -13.55
N GLY A 53 5.05 6.53 -13.72
CA GLY A 53 3.70 6.73 -14.24
C GLY A 53 3.30 8.18 -14.19
N ASN A 54 2.78 8.69 -15.32
CA ASN A 54 2.07 9.96 -15.33
C ASN A 54 0.58 9.66 -15.29
N MET A 55 0.01 9.69 -14.09
CA MET A 55 -1.39 9.37 -13.84
C MET A 55 -1.91 10.17 -12.64
N THR A 56 -3.23 10.20 -12.49
CA THR A 56 -3.88 10.81 -11.33
C THR A 56 -3.52 10.03 -10.06
N TRP A 57 -3.69 10.67 -8.91
CA TRP A 57 -3.44 10.01 -7.64
C TRP A 57 -4.35 8.78 -7.44
N TRP A 58 -5.62 8.88 -7.89
CA TRP A 58 -6.58 7.78 -7.78
C TRP A 58 -6.25 6.58 -8.67
N GLU A 59 -5.70 6.84 -9.86
CA GLU A 59 -5.19 5.79 -10.74
C GLU A 59 -3.96 5.11 -10.12
N ALA A 60 -3.06 5.88 -9.51
CA ALA A 60 -1.89 5.33 -8.84
C ALA A 60 -2.25 4.43 -7.64
N GLU A 61 -3.21 4.86 -6.80
CA GLU A 61 -3.76 4.04 -5.71
C GLU A 61 -4.42 2.76 -6.22
N ARG A 62 -5.17 2.85 -7.32
CA ARG A 62 -5.76 1.68 -7.97
C ARG A 62 -4.69 0.73 -8.49
N GLU A 63 -3.65 1.25 -9.14
CA GLU A 63 -2.58 0.45 -9.72
C GLU A 63 -1.77 -0.29 -8.65
N CYS A 64 -1.50 0.34 -7.49
CA CYS A 64 -0.89 -0.35 -6.36
C CYS A 64 -1.74 -1.54 -5.89
N ARG A 65 -3.06 -1.37 -5.80
CA ARG A 65 -3.99 -2.44 -5.38
C ARG A 65 -4.12 -3.56 -6.42
N CYS A 66 -4.03 -3.22 -7.71
CA CYS A 66 -4.17 -4.17 -8.80
C CYS A 66 -2.90 -4.99 -9.04
N THR A 67 -1.73 -4.37 -8.94
CA THR A 67 -0.44 -5.03 -9.21
C THR A 67 0.13 -5.78 -8.01
N THR A 68 -0.25 -5.35 -6.80
CA THR A 68 0.29 -5.87 -5.55
C THR A 68 -0.87 -6.19 -4.61
N ARG A 69 -1.03 -7.48 -4.26
CA ARG A 69 -2.13 -7.90 -3.38
C ARG A 69 -1.97 -7.25 -2.00
N GLY A 70 -2.96 -6.45 -1.60
CA GLY A 70 -2.90 -5.66 -0.35
C GLY A 70 -1.98 -4.44 -0.43
N GLY A 71 -1.57 -4.06 -1.64
CA GLY A 71 -0.79 -2.86 -1.90
C GLY A 71 -1.63 -1.59 -1.90
N HIS A 72 -1.04 -0.51 -1.43
CA HIS A 72 -1.60 0.84 -1.40
C HIS A 72 -0.52 1.84 -1.79
N LEU A 73 -0.90 3.07 -2.15
CA LEU A 73 0.09 4.15 -2.12
C LEU A 73 0.64 4.27 -0.70
N SER A 74 1.96 4.38 -0.58
CA SER A 74 2.63 4.37 0.71
C SER A 74 2.78 5.78 1.27
N GLY A 75 2.55 5.93 2.56
CA GLY A 75 3.09 7.06 3.34
C GLY A 75 4.60 6.91 3.56
N ILE A 76 5.22 7.95 4.11
CA ILE A 76 6.67 8.05 4.37
C ILE A 76 6.89 8.46 5.83
N GLU A 77 7.49 7.59 6.63
CA GLU A 77 7.64 7.77 8.08
C GLU A 77 9.01 8.30 8.50
N THR A 78 10.04 8.13 7.67
CA THR A 78 11.43 8.38 8.07
C THR A 78 12.23 9.14 7.02
N SER A 79 13.33 9.76 7.45
CA SER A 79 14.28 10.42 6.56
C SER A 79 14.95 9.46 5.58
N THR A 80 15.21 8.22 6.00
CA THR A 80 15.75 7.15 5.16
C THR A 80 14.81 6.82 4.01
N GLU A 81 13.52 6.66 4.31
CA GLU A 81 12.49 6.40 3.30
C GLU A 81 12.35 7.57 2.33
N LYS A 82 12.30 8.80 2.86
CA LYS A 82 12.24 10.02 2.03
C LYS A 82 13.41 10.09 1.05
N ARG A 83 14.64 9.90 1.55
CA ARG A 83 15.85 9.93 0.73
C ARG A 83 15.84 8.82 -0.33
N TRP A 84 15.36 7.63 0.03
CA TRP A 84 15.21 6.53 -0.93
C TRP A 84 14.19 6.86 -2.02
N VAL A 85 13.01 7.42 -1.67
CA VAL A 85 12.02 7.86 -2.67
C VAL A 85 12.59 8.93 -3.59
N GLU A 86 13.32 9.90 -3.02
CA GLU A 86 13.97 10.97 -3.78
C GLU A 86 14.98 10.40 -4.77
N GLN A 87 15.86 9.49 -4.35
CA GLN A 87 16.84 8.84 -5.22
C GLN A 87 16.17 8.05 -6.34
N ARG A 88 15.16 7.23 -6.03
CA ARG A 88 14.42 6.48 -7.06
C ARG A 88 13.64 7.42 -7.98
N GLY A 89 13.14 8.53 -7.47
CA GLY A 89 12.52 9.58 -8.27
C GLY A 89 13.51 10.21 -9.25
N GLN A 90 14.74 10.50 -8.81
CA GLN A 90 15.81 11.04 -9.66
C GLN A 90 16.16 10.06 -10.79
N GLU A 91 16.27 8.77 -10.50
CA GLU A 91 16.45 7.73 -11.52
C GLU A 91 15.33 7.75 -12.58
N LEU A 92 14.08 7.98 -12.17
CA LEU A 92 12.96 8.14 -13.11
C LEU A 92 13.06 9.40 -13.97
N LEU A 93 13.52 10.51 -13.39
CA LEU A 93 13.73 11.77 -14.09
C LEU A 93 14.83 11.62 -15.16
N ASP A 94 15.96 11.02 -14.79
CA ASP A 94 17.08 10.74 -15.69
C ASP A 94 16.66 9.84 -16.85
N ALA A 95 15.93 8.76 -16.57
CA ALA A 95 15.40 7.85 -17.58
C ALA A 95 14.45 8.55 -18.58
N LYS A 96 13.70 9.56 -18.11
CA LYS A 96 12.78 10.37 -18.91
C LYS A 96 13.42 11.62 -19.53
N LYS A 97 14.69 11.90 -19.23
CA LYS A 97 15.43 13.12 -19.65
C LYS A 97 14.71 14.42 -19.28
N ILE A 98 14.13 14.47 -18.08
CA ILE A 98 13.51 15.66 -17.51
C ILE A 98 14.22 16.01 -16.20
N LEU A 99 14.24 17.29 -15.83
CA LEU A 99 15.03 17.75 -14.69
C LEU A 99 14.27 17.71 -13.37
N ASN A 100 12.94 17.78 -13.39
CA ASN A 100 12.14 17.85 -12.17
C ASN A 100 10.78 17.16 -12.36
N GLY A 101 10.18 16.76 -11.25
CA GLY A 101 8.84 16.19 -11.21
C GLY A 101 8.38 15.90 -9.80
N ALA A 102 7.24 15.23 -9.70
CA ALA A 102 6.63 14.86 -8.43
C ALA A 102 6.38 13.35 -8.37
N ILE A 103 6.55 12.78 -7.18
CA ILE A 103 6.22 11.39 -6.88
C ILE A 103 5.00 11.36 -5.96
N TRP A 104 3.92 10.72 -6.38
CA TRP A 104 2.74 10.55 -5.52
C TRP A 104 3.06 9.68 -4.31
N ILE A 105 2.60 10.13 -3.15
CA ILE A 105 2.60 9.36 -1.91
C ILE A 105 1.17 9.07 -1.47
N GLY A 106 0.99 8.07 -0.62
CA GLY A 106 -0.32 7.63 -0.12
C GLY A 106 -0.90 8.55 0.91
N ALA A 107 -1.01 9.84 0.61
CA ALA A 107 -1.54 10.86 1.51
C ALA A 107 -2.59 11.71 0.80
N TYR A 108 -3.74 11.83 1.45
CA TYR A 108 -4.86 12.63 1.01
C TYR A 108 -5.43 13.45 2.16
N ARG A 109 -6.04 14.59 1.83
CA ARG A 109 -6.54 15.56 2.79
C ARG A 109 -7.72 14.97 3.55
N ARG A 110 -7.75 15.25 4.85
CA ARG A 110 -8.81 14.82 5.74
C ARG A 110 -10.12 15.51 5.40
N LYS A 111 -11.24 14.80 5.58
CA LYS A 111 -12.58 15.34 5.26
C LYS A 111 -12.96 16.52 6.15
N GLU A 112 -12.48 16.51 7.40
CA GLU A 112 -12.66 17.57 8.39
C GLU A 112 -11.83 18.83 8.10
N CYS A 113 -10.90 18.76 7.13
CA CYS A 113 -10.01 19.86 6.74
C CYS A 113 -10.13 20.13 5.24
N PRO A 114 -11.32 20.47 4.70
CA PRO A 114 -11.54 20.61 3.26
C PRO A 114 -10.66 21.71 2.64
N SER A 115 -10.14 21.45 1.44
CA SER A 115 -9.44 22.48 0.66
C SER A 115 -10.38 23.56 0.13
N GLY A 116 -9.84 24.72 -0.24
CA GLY A 116 -10.63 25.81 -0.83
C GLY A 116 -11.53 26.57 0.15
N SER A 117 -11.52 26.19 1.43
CA SER A 117 -12.27 26.87 2.49
C SER A 117 -11.45 26.97 3.77
N GLN A 118 -11.74 27.97 4.60
CA GLN A 118 -11.16 28.05 5.94
C GLN A 118 -11.88 27.03 6.83
N SER A 119 -11.16 26.03 7.33
CA SER A 119 -11.72 25.12 8.32
C SER A 119 -11.73 25.81 9.69
N SER A 120 -12.86 25.79 10.38
CA SER A 120 -12.97 26.23 11.78
C SER A 120 -12.48 25.16 12.77
N ASN A 121 -12.05 24.00 12.29
CA ASN A 121 -11.60 22.91 13.12
C ASN A 121 -10.13 23.10 13.54
N SER A 122 -9.90 23.19 14.85
CA SER A 122 -8.56 23.31 15.45
C SER A 122 -7.59 22.17 15.08
N VAL A 123 -8.11 21.03 14.61
CA VAL A 123 -7.30 19.89 14.15
C VAL A 123 -6.67 20.14 12.78
N CYS A 124 -7.07 21.18 12.04
CA CYS A 124 -6.58 21.45 10.69
C CYS A 124 -5.33 22.35 10.69
N HIS A 125 -4.21 21.80 11.15
CA HIS A 125 -2.88 22.41 11.04
C HIS A 125 -1.98 21.56 10.13
N ASP A 126 -0.88 22.12 9.63
CA ASP A 126 -0.13 21.59 8.47
C ASP A 126 0.28 20.11 8.60
N GLU A 127 0.65 19.65 9.80
CA GLU A 127 1.05 18.25 10.03
C GLU A 127 -0.11 17.25 10.07
N SER A 128 -1.34 17.72 10.26
CA SER A 128 -2.54 16.90 10.43
C SER A 128 -3.57 17.10 9.32
N LEU A 129 -3.32 17.97 8.34
CA LEU A 129 -4.22 18.20 7.20
C LEU A 129 -4.47 16.94 6.37
N PHE A 130 -3.50 16.04 6.32
CA PHE A 130 -3.54 14.83 5.50
C PHE A 130 -3.59 13.57 6.36
N GLN A 131 -4.08 12.49 5.76
CA GLN A 131 -4.08 11.13 6.31
C GLN A 131 -3.59 10.14 5.26
N PHE A 132 -3.04 9.02 5.72
CA PHE A 132 -2.44 8.02 4.85
C PHE A 132 -3.46 6.96 4.38
N THR A 133 -3.31 6.46 3.14
CA THR A 133 -4.16 5.39 2.57
C THR A 133 -3.77 4.00 3.03
N ASP A 134 -2.49 3.77 3.31
CA ASP A 134 -1.92 2.45 3.57
C ASP A 134 -2.31 1.86 4.95
N GLN A 135 -2.90 2.66 5.84
CA GLN A 135 -3.24 2.30 7.22
C GLN A 135 -2.06 1.71 8.02
N HIS A 136 -0.83 1.93 7.54
CA HIS A 136 0.40 1.39 8.12
C HIS A 136 1.31 2.52 8.57
N THR A 137 1.32 3.64 7.83
CA THR A 137 2.05 4.85 8.18
C THR A 137 1.33 5.58 9.32
N CYS A 138 2.00 5.73 10.46
CA CYS A 138 1.50 6.42 11.66
C CYS A 138 2.19 7.75 11.92
N LYS A 139 3.43 7.93 11.45
CA LYS A 139 4.19 9.17 11.67
C LYS A 139 3.92 10.18 10.55
N THR A 140 3.76 11.45 10.92
CA THR A 140 3.54 12.59 10.01
C THR A 140 4.85 13.26 9.56
N PHE A 141 5.99 12.57 9.68
CA PHE A 141 7.33 13.10 9.36
C PHE A 141 7.38 13.82 8.01
N ILE A 142 6.72 13.27 6.99
CA ILE A 142 6.72 13.85 5.64
C ILE A 142 6.04 15.24 5.60
N PHE A 143 5.09 15.51 6.49
CA PHE A 143 4.41 16.80 6.62
C PHE A 143 5.13 17.80 7.54
N GLN A 144 6.28 17.43 8.12
CA GLN A 144 7.16 18.38 8.81
C GLN A 144 8.13 19.08 7.84
N ASN A 145 8.15 18.63 6.58
CA ASN A 145 9.10 19.09 5.56
C ASN A 145 8.37 19.49 4.27
N TRP A 146 7.54 20.52 4.37
CA TRP A 146 6.84 21.11 3.23
C TRP A 146 7.79 21.93 2.34
N ALA A 147 7.50 21.96 1.04
CA ALA A 147 8.12 22.90 0.13
C ALA A 147 7.71 24.35 0.47
N SER A 148 8.42 25.32 -0.10
CA SER A 148 8.10 26.73 0.13
C SER A 148 6.64 27.02 -0.25
N SER A 149 5.90 27.70 0.62
CA SER A 149 4.47 28.01 0.46
C SER A 149 3.54 26.79 0.35
N GLN A 150 3.93 25.66 0.94
CA GLN A 150 3.10 24.45 1.08
C GLN A 150 2.80 24.18 2.56
N PRO A 151 1.66 23.54 2.88
CA PRO A 151 0.62 23.09 1.96
C PRO A 151 -0.26 24.25 1.46
N THR A 152 -0.63 24.22 0.18
CA THR A 152 -1.62 25.15 -0.37
C THR A 152 -3.04 24.79 0.10
N ASN A 153 -3.95 25.77 0.05
CA ASN A 153 -5.37 25.56 0.36
C ASN A 153 -6.27 25.81 -0.86
N ASN A 154 -5.77 25.60 -2.09
CA ASN A 154 -6.59 25.75 -3.28
C ASN A 154 -7.60 24.59 -3.37
N ALA A 155 -8.79 24.87 -3.91
CA ALA A 155 -9.80 23.84 -4.10
C ALA A 155 -9.24 22.67 -4.94
N GLY A 156 -9.29 21.47 -4.37
CA GLY A 156 -8.81 20.25 -5.00
C GLY A 156 -7.38 19.86 -4.65
N ASP A 157 -6.59 20.70 -3.97
CA ASP A 157 -5.25 20.36 -3.43
C ASP A 157 -5.37 19.41 -2.22
N ASP A 158 -5.95 18.25 -2.51
CA ASP A 158 -6.36 17.22 -1.55
C ASP A 158 -5.42 16.01 -1.57
N CYS A 159 -4.38 16.01 -2.40
CA CYS A 159 -3.40 14.92 -2.47
C CYS A 159 -1.99 15.45 -2.24
N ALA A 160 -1.11 14.61 -1.69
CA ALA A 160 0.27 14.99 -1.45
C ALA A 160 1.25 14.23 -2.36
N ALA A 161 2.34 14.91 -2.70
CA ALA A 161 3.45 14.37 -3.47
C ALA A 161 4.79 14.83 -2.89
N ILE A 162 5.86 14.11 -3.23
CA ILE A 162 7.24 14.52 -2.97
C ILE A 162 7.80 15.14 -4.25
N LEU A 163 8.33 16.35 -4.16
CA LEU A 163 9.03 16.98 -5.26
C LEU A 163 10.41 16.36 -5.43
N VAL A 164 10.84 16.18 -6.67
CA VAL A 164 12.13 15.59 -7.00
C VAL A 164 12.79 16.40 -8.11
N SER A 165 14.09 16.63 -7.98
CA SER A 165 14.89 17.38 -8.96
C SER A 165 16.26 16.73 -9.17
N THR A 166 16.78 16.82 -10.39
CA THR A 166 18.15 16.52 -10.79
C THR A 166 18.92 17.78 -11.20
N GLU A 167 18.35 18.97 -10.99
CA GLU A 167 19.05 20.24 -11.21
C GLU A 167 20.23 20.39 -10.24
N SER A 168 21.32 20.99 -10.71
CA SER A 168 22.53 21.22 -9.89
C SER A 168 22.39 22.39 -8.91
N SER A 169 21.45 23.29 -9.13
CA SER A 169 21.19 24.47 -8.30
C SER A 169 19.83 25.10 -8.62
N GLY A 170 19.25 25.83 -7.67
CA GLY A 170 18.02 26.60 -7.87
C GLY A 170 16.86 26.10 -7.02
N ALA A 171 15.70 26.75 -7.17
CA ALA A 171 14.54 26.51 -6.32
C ALA A 171 14.00 25.06 -6.41
N ASN A 172 14.12 24.40 -7.56
CA ASN A 172 13.66 23.02 -7.71
C ASN A 172 14.57 22.03 -6.97
N MET A 173 15.89 22.24 -7.04
CA MET A 173 16.87 21.48 -6.28
C MET A 173 16.65 21.66 -4.77
N GLU A 174 16.41 22.88 -4.30
CA GLU A 174 16.10 23.18 -2.89
C GLU A 174 14.75 22.61 -2.43
N ALA A 175 13.83 22.39 -3.36
CA ALA A 175 12.53 21.77 -3.12
C ALA A 175 12.56 20.24 -3.20
N SER A 176 13.64 19.65 -3.73
CA SER A 176 13.78 18.21 -3.86
C SER A 176 13.68 17.51 -2.50
N GLY A 177 12.93 16.42 -2.47
CA GLY A 177 12.61 15.67 -1.27
C GLY A 177 11.68 16.38 -0.29
N LYS A 178 11.09 17.53 -0.64
CA LYS A 178 10.05 18.21 0.16
C LYS A 178 8.66 17.85 -0.33
N THR A 179 7.69 17.97 0.58
CA THR A 179 6.30 17.62 0.33
C THR A 179 5.54 18.79 -0.27
N THR A 180 4.61 18.51 -1.17
CA THR A 180 3.69 19.50 -1.74
C THR A 180 2.26 18.96 -1.70
N ALA A 181 1.30 19.84 -1.42
CA ALA A 181 -0.09 19.59 -1.74
C ALA A 181 -0.31 19.85 -3.23
N LYS A 182 -1.17 19.05 -3.86
CA LYS A 182 -1.46 19.14 -5.28
C LYS A 182 -2.83 18.57 -5.60
N ASN A 183 -3.43 19.09 -6.67
CA ASN A 183 -4.64 18.54 -7.23
C ASN A 183 -4.49 17.05 -7.62
N CYS A 184 -5.35 16.21 -7.03
CA CYS A 184 -5.36 14.76 -7.22
C CYS A 184 -5.56 14.31 -8.67
N LEU A 185 -6.24 15.13 -9.48
CA LEU A 185 -6.58 14.84 -10.88
C LEU A 185 -5.57 15.43 -11.87
N GLN A 186 -4.63 16.24 -11.40
CA GLN A 186 -3.70 16.92 -12.29
C GLN A 186 -2.63 15.96 -12.80
N THR A 187 -2.62 15.70 -14.10
CA THR A 187 -1.58 14.89 -14.80
C THR A 187 -0.80 15.72 -15.83
N THR A 188 -1.16 17.00 -15.96
CA THR A 188 -0.59 17.96 -16.89
C THR A 188 -0.21 19.24 -16.15
N GLY A 189 0.65 20.03 -16.77
CA GLY A 189 1.14 21.29 -16.23
C GLY A 189 2.66 21.35 -16.16
N SER A 190 3.16 22.40 -15.51
CA SER A 190 4.59 22.69 -15.43
C SER A 190 5.27 21.87 -14.34
N THR A 191 6.52 21.47 -14.59
CA THR A 191 7.42 21.00 -13.54
C THR A 191 7.64 22.10 -12.49
N PRO A 192 7.88 21.75 -11.22
CA PRO A 192 8.12 20.39 -10.69
C PRO A 192 6.83 19.63 -10.30
N MET A 193 5.64 20.16 -10.59
CA MET A 193 4.37 19.58 -10.14
C MET A 193 3.91 18.38 -10.98
N LEU A 194 4.50 18.14 -12.15
CA LEU A 194 4.13 17.03 -13.03
C LEU A 194 4.42 15.68 -12.35
N PRO A 195 3.43 14.78 -12.19
CA PRO A 195 3.68 13.46 -11.62
C PRO A 195 4.47 12.59 -12.59
N VAL A 196 5.62 12.08 -12.13
CA VAL A 196 6.51 11.21 -12.91
C VAL A 196 6.49 9.76 -12.43
N GLY A 197 5.98 9.54 -11.21
CA GLY A 197 5.81 8.24 -10.60
C GLY A 197 5.04 8.31 -9.30
N TYR A 198 4.97 7.18 -8.61
CA TYR A 198 4.24 7.00 -7.37
C TYR A 198 4.88 5.90 -6.50
N VAL A 199 4.70 5.97 -5.18
CA VAL A 199 5.23 4.97 -4.25
C VAL A 199 4.14 3.99 -3.84
N CYS A 200 4.27 2.72 -4.23
CA CYS A 200 3.44 1.66 -3.68
C CYS A 200 4.10 1.03 -2.45
N GLY A 201 3.27 0.63 -1.50
CA GLY A 201 3.66 -0.04 -0.28
C GLY A 201 2.80 -1.26 0.01
N VAL A 202 3.38 -2.27 0.64
CA VAL A 202 2.68 -3.49 1.07
C VAL A 202 3.37 -4.12 2.28
N LYS A 203 2.60 -4.86 3.10
CA LYS A 203 3.19 -5.67 4.18
C LYS A 203 4.01 -6.82 3.59
N PRO A 204 5.17 -7.17 4.18
CA PRO A 204 5.91 -8.36 3.77
C PRO A 204 5.07 -9.61 4.02
N THR A 205 5.11 -10.57 3.09
CA THR A 205 4.45 -11.86 3.23
C THR A 205 5.44 -12.91 3.72
N GLN A 206 4.94 -13.93 4.42
CA GLN A 206 5.74 -15.12 4.67
C GLN A 206 6.03 -15.82 3.33
N PRO A 207 7.22 -16.43 3.16
CA PRO A 207 7.49 -17.32 2.03
C PRO A 207 6.36 -18.34 1.90
N ASP A 208 5.83 -18.51 0.70
CA ASP A 208 4.82 -19.53 0.45
C ASP A 208 5.54 -20.89 0.50
N HIS A 209 5.34 -21.66 1.56
CA HIS A 209 5.76 -23.06 1.59
C HIS A 209 4.95 -23.82 0.55
N SER A 210 5.48 -23.89 -0.68
CA SER A 210 4.95 -24.73 -1.75
C SER A 210 5.11 -26.21 -1.37
N TYR A 211 4.15 -26.73 -0.61
CA TYR A 211 3.92 -28.17 -0.56
C TYR A 211 3.26 -28.56 -1.88
N GLY A 212 3.99 -29.34 -2.67
CA GLY A 212 3.59 -29.76 -3.99
C GLY A 212 2.19 -30.39 -4.02
N ASN A 213 1.45 -30.01 -5.05
CA ASN A 213 0.41 -30.79 -5.72
C ASN A 213 -0.79 -31.22 -4.85
N GLY A 214 -1.76 -30.32 -4.72
CA GLY A 214 -3.09 -30.65 -4.23
C GLY A 214 -4.03 -29.47 -4.40
N ASN A 215 -4.93 -29.57 -5.37
CA ASN A 215 -6.03 -28.66 -5.61
C ASN A 215 -6.78 -28.28 -4.31
N SER A 216 -6.61 -27.05 -3.80
CA SER A 216 -7.60 -26.40 -2.94
C SER A 216 -7.28 -24.92 -2.76
N GLY A 217 -8.07 -24.05 -3.40
CA GLY A 217 -8.10 -22.64 -3.07
C GLY A 217 -8.76 -22.45 -1.71
N TYR A 218 -8.02 -21.91 -0.74
CA TYR A 218 -8.58 -21.24 0.42
C TYR A 218 -7.67 -20.08 0.82
N GLY A 219 -8.19 -18.86 0.62
CA GLY A 219 -7.58 -17.65 1.17
C GLY A 219 -7.92 -17.52 2.65
N SER A 220 -6.90 -17.40 3.49
CA SER A 220 -7.07 -16.96 4.88
C SER A 220 -7.12 -15.44 4.94
N GLY A 221 -8.34 -14.90 4.92
CA GLY A 221 -8.64 -13.59 5.48
C GLY A 221 -8.92 -13.75 6.97
N TYR A 222 -8.23 -12.96 7.80
CA TYR A 222 -8.62 -12.75 9.18
C TYR A 222 -9.95 -12.01 9.20
N GLY A 223 -11.01 -12.69 9.63
CA GLY A 223 -12.34 -12.11 9.85
C GLY A 223 -13.08 -12.95 10.88
N GLY A 224 -13.14 -12.47 12.11
CA GLY A 224 -13.93 -13.08 13.17
C GLY A 224 -15.42 -12.87 12.94
N GLY A 225 -16.22 -13.84 13.41
CA GLY A 225 -17.64 -13.63 13.73
C GLY A 225 -18.66 -14.32 12.81
N ASN A 226 -19.23 -15.42 13.33
CA ASN A 226 -20.56 -15.99 13.06
C ASN A 226 -20.96 -16.42 11.64
N GLY A 227 -20.95 -17.75 11.46
CA GLY A 227 -22.02 -18.58 10.89
C GLY A 227 -22.93 -18.02 9.80
N GLY A 228 -22.64 -18.38 8.56
CA GLY A 228 -23.57 -18.27 7.43
C GLY A 228 -23.07 -19.11 6.25
N GLN A 229 -23.83 -20.14 5.89
CA GLN A 229 -23.54 -21.09 4.81
C GLN A 229 -23.60 -20.36 3.46
N VAL A 230 -22.51 -20.35 2.68
CA VAL A 230 -22.49 -19.78 1.32
C VAL A 230 -22.86 -20.85 0.31
N PHE A 231 -24.02 -20.71 -0.34
CA PHE A 231 -24.43 -21.48 -1.51
C PHE A 231 -23.78 -20.90 -2.77
N ILE A 232 -23.02 -21.71 -3.52
CA ILE A 232 -22.51 -21.33 -4.84
C ILE A 232 -23.53 -21.76 -5.89
N ILE A 233 -24.23 -20.78 -6.49
CA ILE A 233 -25.03 -21.00 -7.69
C ILE A 233 -24.10 -20.81 -8.90
N GLY A 234 -23.71 -21.92 -9.53
CA GLY A 234 -22.96 -21.90 -10.78
C GLY A 234 -23.84 -21.46 -11.95
N ALA A 235 -23.39 -20.45 -12.70
CA ALA A 235 -24.06 -19.96 -13.90
C ALA A 235 -24.00 -21.01 -15.04
N GLY A 236 -25.16 -21.51 -15.45
CA GLY A 236 -25.32 -22.35 -16.63
C GLY A 236 -25.25 -21.54 -17.92
N LYS A 237 -24.35 -21.96 -18.83
CA LYS A 237 -24.20 -21.46 -20.20
C LYS A 237 -25.47 -21.78 -21.02
N PRO A 238 -26.13 -20.83 -21.70
CA PRO A 238 -27.23 -21.16 -22.60
C PRO A 238 -26.67 -21.80 -23.88
N GLY A 239 -27.00 -23.08 -24.09
CA GLY A 239 -26.81 -23.77 -25.35
C GLY A 239 -27.97 -23.46 -26.28
N GLY A 240 -27.65 -23.01 -27.50
CA GLY A 240 -28.64 -22.72 -28.52
C GLY A 240 -29.27 -23.98 -29.11
N LYS A 241 -30.55 -23.89 -29.42
CA LYS A 241 -31.21 -24.34 -30.65
C LYS A 241 -32.36 -23.39 -30.95
#